data_AF-A0A2S1SKC1-F1
#
_entry.id   AF-A0A2S1SKC1-F1
#
_cell.length_a   1.000
_cell.length_b   1.000
_cell.length_c   1.000
_cell.angle_alpha   90.00
_cell.angle_beta   90.00
_cell.angle_gamma   90.00
#
_symmetry.space_group_name_H-M   'P 1'
#
loop_
_entity.id
_entity.type
_entity.pdbx_description
1 polymer ?
#
loop_
_entity_poly.entity_id
_entity_poly.type
_entity_poly.pdbx_seq_one_letter_code
_entity_poly.pdbx_strand_id
1 'polypeptide(L)'
;MTDNQFNHKDRNIFTKNAVKIALIISVFSLAILFATAILFTYNFGGLTFKVDDKIFDSFGSFVGGILGPLLSLVATLLFYRAMIMQKEELTLQRNSIDMQRKEAERQTQEMAETRKQFETTRLTDILYKQVERFYSNIDNLEYEHNALILTGEKAHNYIVIGFSQISLQARNKTVTKESAERILEYFGTFGLSLWIYSINAFTICQTFYSVVENSKLSPDEKNEIMSLFYLSIGTVKTTLFNRVEETVNGLEAAEIDLSKTLAHSTKDICHDIIELRARRYE
;
A
#
# COMPACT_ATOMS: atom_id res chain seq x y z
N MET A 1 28.68 -9.99 -33.92
CA MET A 1 27.45 -10.71 -33.50
C MET A 1 26.87 -11.44 -34.72
N THR A 2 27.49 -12.53 -35.20
CA THR A 2 27.02 -13.25 -36.40
C THR A 2 27.59 -14.69 -36.44
N ASP A 3 27.48 -15.44 -35.34
CA ASP A 3 28.03 -16.81 -35.33
C ASP A 3 27.14 -17.88 -34.64
N ASN A 4 25.86 -17.59 -34.39
CA ASN A 4 24.98 -18.51 -33.65
C ASN A 4 23.72 -18.96 -34.42
N GLN A 5 23.57 -18.56 -35.68
CA GLN A 5 22.42 -18.93 -36.50
C GLN A 5 22.64 -20.21 -37.32
N PHE A 6 23.91 -20.55 -37.63
CA PHE A 6 24.24 -21.68 -38.51
C PHE A 6 24.12 -23.05 -37.82
N ASN A 7 24.05 -23.11 -36.49
CA ASN A 7 24.10 -24.37 -35.73
C ASN A 7 22.73 -24.83 -35.16
N HIS A 8 21.67 -24.01 -35.30
CA HIS A 8 20.32 -24.38 -34.84
C HIS A 8 19.49 -25.06 -35.93
N LYS A 9 19.73 -24.75 -37.20
CA LYS A 9 18.93 -25.25 -38.33
C LYS A 9 19.22 -26.72 -38.66
N ASP A 10 20.49 -27.12 -38.67
CA ASP A 10 20.90 -28.49 -39.01
C ASP A 10 20.67 -29.49 -37.86
N ARG A 11 20.79 -29.05 -36.60
CA ARG A 11 20.37 -29.83 -35.43
C ARG A 11 18.87 -30.15 -35.46
N ASN A 12 18.05 -29.27 -36.03
CA ASN A 12 16.60 -29.47 -36.11
C ASN A 12 16.22 -30.56 -37.12
N ILE A 13 17.02 -30.79 -38.16
CA ILE A 13 16.72 -31.77 -39.21
C ILE A 13 16.97 -33.21 -38.71
N PHE A 14 18.12 -33.44 -38.06
CA PHE A 14 18.43 -34.76 -37.48
C PHE A 14 17.49 -35.12 -36.34
N THR A 15 17.12 -34.17 -35.49
CA THR A 15 16.30 -34.42 -34.30
C THR A 15 14.82 -34.58 -34.62
N LYS A 16 14.28 -33.85 -35.59
CA LYS A 16 12.90 -34.05 -36.07
C LYS A 16 12.70 -35.43 -36.70
N ASN A 17 13.72 -35.94 -37.37
CA ASN A 17 13.66 -37.24 -38.03
C ASN A 17 14.20 -38.39 -37.19
N ALA A 18 14.87 -38.13 -36.05
CA ALA A 18 15.43 -39.17 -35.18
C ALA A 18 14.40 -40.21 -34.74
N VAL A 19 13.18 -39.78 -34.36
CA VAL A 19 12.09 -40.70 -33.99
C VAL A 19 11.64 -41.55 -35.17
N LYS A 20 11.56 -40.97 -36.37
CA LYS A 20 11.20 -41.69 -37.60
C LYS A 20 12.27 -42.71 -37.98
N ILE A 21 13.54 -42.33 -37.89
CA ILE A 21 14.70 -43.20 -38.15
C ILE A 21 14.72 -44.35 -37.13
N ALA A 22 14.54 -44.05 -35.84
CA ALA A 22 14.45 -45.05 -34.79
C ALA A 22 13.30 -46.04 -35.06
N LEU A 23 12.12 -45.55 -35.45
CA LEU A 23 10.96 -46.38 -35.79
C LEU A 23 11.25 -47.30 -37.00
N ILE A 24 11.87 -46.79 -38.06
CA ILE A 24 12.27 -47.58 -39.22
C ILE A 24 13.25 -48.68 -38.82
N ILE A 25 14.27 -48.36 -38.01
CA ILE A 25 15.24 -49.34 -37.51
C ILE A 25 14.55 -50.39 -36.63
N SER A 26 13.60 -50.01 -35.78
CA SER A 26 12.82 -50.95 -34.96
C SER A 26 11.98 -51.91 -35.81
N VAL A 27 11.28 -51.40 -36.83
CA VAL A 27 10.50 -52.23 -37.75
C VAL A 27 11.40 -53.18 -38.53
N PHE A 28 12.55 -52.69 -39.02
CA PHE A 28 13.53 -53.51 -39.72
C PHE A 28 14.13 -54.60 -38.81
N SER A 29 14.46 -54.25 -37.57
CA SER A 29 14.96 -55.20 -36.57
C SER A 29 13.93 -56.30 -36.27
N LEU A 30 12.65 -55.92 -36.16
CA LEU A 30 11.55 -56.86 -35.96
C LEU A 30 11.37 -57.78 -37.19
N ALA A 31 11.47 -57.23 -38.40
CA ALA A 31 11.40 -58.00 -39.64
C ALA A 31 12.55 -59.01 -39.75
N ILE A 32 13.78 -58.64 -39.37
CA ILE A 32 14.92 -59.57 -39.30
C ILE A 32 14.60 -60.69 -38.30
N LEU A 33 14.11 -60.38 -37.10
CA LEU A 33 13.75 -61.38 -36.09
C LEU A 33 12.70 -62.38 -36.61
N PHE A 34 11.65 -61.89 -37.27
CA PHE A 34 10.63 -62.76 -37.86
C PHE A 34 11.18 -63.60 -39.01
N ALA A 35 11.98 -63.01 -39.89
CA ALA A 35 12.62 -63.72 -41.00
C ALA A 35 13.54 -64.84 -40.49
N THR A 36 14.35 -64.56 -39.46
CA THR A 36 15.25 -65.57 -38.87
C THR A 36 14.46 -66.66 -38.15
N ALA A 37 13.37 -66.33 -37.45
CA ALA A 37 12.50 -67.32 -36.81
C ALA A 37 11.78 -68.24 -37.83
N ILE A 38 11.30 -67.68 -38.95
CA ILE A 38 10.68 -68.47 -40.03
C ILE A 38 11.71 -69.38 -40.69
N LEU A 39 12.90 -68.86 -41.02
CA LEU A 39 13.98 -69.66 -41.61
C LEU A 39 14.45 -70.78 -40.66
N PHE A 40 14.50 -70.52 -39.36
CA PHE A 40 14.85 -71.51 -38.36
C PHE A 40 13.79 -72.63 -38.28
N THR A 41 12.51 -72.28 -38.19
CA THR A 41 11.42 -73.27 -38.12
C THR A 41 11.27 -74.09 -39.42
N TYR A 42 11.52 -73.48 -40.58
CA TYR A 42 11.50 -74.16 -41.87
C TYR A 42 12.63 -75.19 -42.02
N ASN A 43 13.86 -74.83 -41.64
CA ASN A 43 15.02 -75.72 -41.80
C ASN A 43 15.07 -76.86 -40.78
N PHE A 44 14.45 -76.71 -39.61
CA PHE A 44 14.51 -77.71 -38.52
C PHE A 44 13.19 -78.49 -38.31
N GLY A 45 12.29 -78.51 -39.31
CA GLY A 45 11.19 -79.49 -39.38
C GLY A 45 9.88 -79.09 -38.70
N GLY A 46 9.62 -77.80 -38.47
CA GLY A 46 8.38 -77.30 -37.87
C GLY A 46 8.44 -77.10 -36.35
N LEU A 47 7.28 -77.01 -35.68
CA LEU A 47 7.14 -76.71 -34.24
C LEU A 47 7.53 -77.88 -33.31
N THR A 48 8.14 -78.95 -33.82
CA THR A 48 8.57 -80.09 -32.99
C THR A 48 9.84 -79.72 -32.23
N PHE A 49 9.73 -79.55 -30.91
CA PHE A 49 10.78 -79.11 -29.96
C PHE A 49 11.99 -80.06 -29.78
N LYS A 50 12.30 -80.95 -30.73
CA LYS A 50 13.51 -81.79 -30.69
C LYS A 50 14.64 -81.10 -31.48
N VAL A 51 15.09 -79.96 -31.00
CA VAL A 51 16.22 -79.22 -31.55
C VAL A 51 17.46 -79.46 -30.68
N ASP A 52 18.62 -79.66 -31.30
CA ASP A 52 19.91 -79.75 -30.59
C ASP A 52 20.23 -78.39 -29.94
N ASP A 53 20.55 -78.39 -28.64
CA ASP A 53 20.89 -77.21 -27.85
C ASP A 53 21.98 -76.36 -28.53
N LYS A 54 22.94 -76.98 -29.24
CA LYS A 54 24.01 -76.25 -29.94
C LYS A 54 23.51 -75.39 -31.11
N ILE A 55 22.50 -75.87 -31.82
CA ILE A 55 21.88 -75.17 -32.95
C ILE A 55 21.04 -74.01 -32.44
N PHE A 56 20.32 -74.23 -31.33
CA PHE A 56 19.53 -73.19 -30.68
C PHE A 56 20.41 -72.08 -30.10
N ASP A 57 21.53 -72.44 -29.46
CA ASP A 57 22.52 -71.49 -28.94
C ASP A 57 23.15 -70.64 -30.05
N SER A 58 23.51 -71.26 -31.18
CA SER A 58 24.03 -70.55 -32.36
C SER A 58 23.01 -69.57 -32.96
N PHE A 59 21.73 -69.95 -32.98
CA PHE A 59 20.64 -69.08 -33.40
C PHE A 59 20.46 -67.89 -32.45
N GLY A 60 20.42 -68.14 -31.13
CA GLY A 60 20.35 -67.11 -30.11
C GLY A 60 21.52 -66.13 -30.19
N SER A 61 22.73 -66.63 -30.43
CA SER A 61 23.95 -65.83 -30.62
C SER A 61 23.88 -64.95 -31.87
N PHE A 62 23.39 -65.48 -33.00
CA PHE A 62 23.19 -64.70 -34.22
C PHE A 62 22.15 -63.59 -34.05
N VAL A 63 20.98 -63.93 -33.51
CA VAL A 63 19.89 -62.99 -33.24
C VAL A 63 20.34 -61.93 -32.23
N GLY A 64 20.98 -62.32 -31.14
CA GLY A 64 21.51 -61.41 -30.12
C GLY A 64 22.63 -60.51 -30.65
N GLY A 65 23.52 -61.05 -31.49
CA GLY A 65 24.64 -60.31 -32.09
C GLY A 65 24.21 -59.23 -33.08
N ILE A 66 23.10 -59.43 -33.80
CA ILE A 66 22.57 -58.45 -34.75
C ILE A 66 21.55 -57.51 -34.09
N LEU A 67 20.61 -58.05 -33.32
CA LEU A 67 19.56 -57.23 -32.71
C LEU A 67 20.07 -56.39 -31.54
N GLY A 68 21.07 -56.86 -30.78
CA GLY A 68 21.65 -56.11 -29.67
C GLY A 68 22.14 -54.72 -30.08
N PRO A 69 23.04 -54.61 -31.08
CA PRO A 69 23.50 -53.33 -31.60
C PRO A 69 22.38 -52.47 -32.22
N LEU A 70 21.43 -53.07 -32.95
CA LEU A 70 20.32 -52.33 -33.57
C LEU A 70 19.36 -51.73 -32.52
N LEU A 71 19.01 -52.51 -31.49
CA LEU A 71 18.17 -52.04 -30.39
C LEU A 71 18.90 -50.99 -29.54
N SER A 72 20.21 -51.16 -29.31
CA SER A 72 21.04 -50.16 -28.64
C SER A 72 21.09 -48.83 -29.40
N LEU A 73 21.19 -48.88 -30.73
CA LEU A 73 21.14 -47.69 -31.59
C LEU A 73 19.78 -46.98 -31.50
N VAL A 74 18.67 -47.73 -31.55
CA VAL A 74 17.32 -47.17 -31.36
C VAL A 74 17.18 -46.51 -30.00
N ALA A 75 17.57 -47.20 -28.93
CA ALA A 75 17.49 -46.68 -27.57
C ALA A 75 18.31 -45.39 -27.42
N THR A 76 19.52 -45.36 -27.98
CA THR A 76 20.40 -44.18 -27.95
C THR A 76 19.80 -42.99 -28.70
N LEU A 77 19.22 -43.21 -29.89
CA LEU A 77 18.58 -42.16 -30.68
C LEU A 77 17.36 -41.56 -29.97
N LEU A 78 16.51 -42.42 -29.39
CA LEU A 78 15.34 -41.99 -28.64
C LEU A 78 15.73 -41.24 -27.36
N PHE A 79 16.72 -41.75 -26.64
CA PHE A 79 17.26 -41.09 -25.44
C PHE A 79 17.85 -39.71 -25.77
N TYR A 80 18.63 -39.60 -26.85
CA TYR A 80 19.17 -38.33 -27.31
C TYR A 80 18.07 -37.33 -27.65
N ARG A 81 17.01 -37.76 -28.35
CA ARG A 81 15.86 -36.90 -28.66
C ARG A 81 15.15 -36.45 -27.39
N ALA A 82 14.91 -37.35 -26.45
CA ALA A 82 14.28 -37.03 -25.17
C ALA A 82 15.09 -35.98 -24.40
N MET A 83 16.42 -36.11 -24.33
CA MET A 83 17.29 -35.13 -23.68
C MET A 83 17.20 -33.73 -24.31
N ILE A 84 17.11 -33.63 -25.63
CA ILE A 84 16.97 -32.33 -26.29
C ILE A 84 15.61 -31.70 -25.97
N MET A 85 14.53 -32.48 -26.05
CA MET A 85 13.20 -31.99 -25.70
C MET A 85 13.15 -31.51 -24.24
N GLN A 86 13.76 -32.26 -23.32
CA GLN A 86 13.88 -31.85 -21.91
C GLN A 86 14.65 -30.53 -21.76
N LYS A 87 15.74 -30.31 -22.51
CA LYS A 87 16.50 -29.05 -22.47
C LYS A 87 15.69 -27.86 -23.02
N GLU A 88 14.95 -28.08 -24.10
CA GLU A 88 14.06 -27.06 -24.68
C GLU A 88 12.96 -26.69 -23.68
N GLU A 89 12.31 -27.68 -23.08
CA GLU A 89 11.28 -27.49 -22.07
C GLU A 89 11.82 -26.74 -20.84
N LEU A 90 13.00 -27.10 -20.33
CA LEU A 90 13.64 -26.40 -19.22
C LEU A 90 13.93 -24.93 -19.55
N THR A 91 14.30 -24.64 -20.79
CA THR A 91 14.57 -23.27 -21.24
C THR A 91 13.27 -22.45 -21.32
N LEU A 92 12.20 -23.05 -21.86
CA LEU A 92 10.88 -22.43 -21.88
C LEU A 92 10.34 -22.19 -20.47
N GLN A 93 10.49 -23.17 -19.57
CA GLN A 93 10.10 -23.03 -18.16
C GLN A 93 10.88 -21.90 -17.47
N ARG A 94 12.20 -21.81 -17.67
CA ARG A 94 13.03 -20.71 -17.15
C ARG A 94 12.55 -19.34 -17.65
N ASN A 95 12.28 -19.23 -18.95
CA ASN A 95 11.75 -17.99 -19.53
C ASN A 95 10.38 -17.63 -18.95
N SER A 96 9.49 -18.61 -18.77
CA SER A 96 8.19 -18.40 -18.12
C SER A 96 8.34 -17.90 -16.69
N ILE A 97 9.26 -18.47 -15.91
CA ILE A 97 9.52 -18.04 -14.53
C ILE A 97 10.10 -16.62 -14.51
N ASP A 98 11.01 -16.28 -15.43
CA ASP A 98 11.55 -14.93 -15.53
C ASP A 98 10.47 -13.89 -15.86
N MET A 99 9.56 -14.21 -16.79
CA MET A 99 8.41 -13.36 -17.09
C MET A 99 7.48 -13.21 -15.88
N GLN A 100 7.19 -14.30 -15.16
CA GLN A 100 6.38 -14.24 -13.95
C GLN A 100 7.02 -13.41 -12.84
N ARG A 101 8.35 -13.47 -12.68
CA ARG A 101 9.09 -12.64 -11.71
C ARG A 101 8.99 -11.17 -12.07
N LYS A 102 9.23 -10.81 -13.32
CA LYS A 102 9.10 -9.42 -13.81
C LYS A 102 7.69 -8.88 -13.60
N GLU A 103 6.67 -9.72 -13.86
CA GLU A 103 5.29 -9.33 -13.64
C GLU A 103 4.96 -9.15 -12.14
N ALA A 104 5.44 -10.06 -11.28
CA ALA A 104 5.28 -9.94 -9.83
C ALA A 104 5.99 -8.68 -9.27
N GLU A 105 7.17 -8.34 -9.79
CA GLU A 105 7.89 -7.11 -9.45
C GLU A 105 7.08 -5.87 -9.84
N ARG A 106 6.52 -5.83 -11.06
CA ARG A 106 5.65 -4.74 -11.50
C ARG A 106 4.40 -4.61 -10.64
N GLN A 107 3.71 -5.72 -10.37
CA GLN A 107 2.53 -5.72 -9.49
C GLN A 107 2.87 -5.21 -8.09
N THR A 108 4.04 -5.57 -7.56
CA THR A 108 4.49 -5.07 -6.26
C THR A 108 4.72 -3.55 -6.28
N GLN A 109 5.30 -3.02 -7.36
CA GLN A 109 5.48 -1.58 -7.56
C GLN A 109 4.12 -0.85 -7.68
N GLU A 110 3.23 -1.32 -8.54
CA GLU A 110 1.89 -0.75 -8.71
C GLU A 110 1.07 -0.79 -7.42
N MET A 111 1.16 -1.87 -6.64
CA MET A 111 0.52 -1.95 -5.32
C MET A 111 1.09 -0.93 -4.33
N ALA A 112 2.41 -0.68 -4.36
CA ALA A 112 3.03 0.32 -3.51
C ALA A 112 2.57 1.74 -3.88
N GLU A 113 2.52 2.05 -5.18
CA GLU A 113 2.01 3.34 -5.68
C GLU A 113 0.52 3.53 -5.36
N THR A 114 -0.29 2.50 -5.57
CA THR A 114 -1.73 2.51 -5.23
C THR A 114 -1.96 2.73 -3.75
N ARG A 115 -1.16 2.09 -2.88
CA ARG A 115 -1.21 2.33 -1.43
C ARG A 115 -0.90 3.79 -1.08
N LYS A 116 0.13 4.36 -1.71
CA LYS A 116 0.48 5.78 -1.52
C LYS A 116 -0.67 6.68 -1.93
N GLN A 117 -1.26 6.48 -3.12
CA GLN A 117 -2.40 7.25 -3.59
C GLN A 117 -3.63 7.12 -2.67
N PHE A 118 -3.90 5.92 -2.17
CA PHE A 118 -5.00 5.68 -1.23
C PHE A 118 -4.78 6.41 0.10
N GLU A 119 -3.56 6.38 0.65
CA GLU A 119 -3.22 7.11 1.87
C GLU A 119 -3.37 8.62 1.68
N THR A 120 -2.85 9.19 0.59
CA THR A 120 -3.03 10.61 0.27
C THR A 120 -4.51 10.97 0.14
N THR A 121 -5.28 10.20 -0.63
CA THR A 121 -6.72 10.44 -0.84
C THR A 121 -7.49 10.40 0.48
N ARG A 122 -7.19 9.42 1.33
CA ARG A 122 -7.81 9.30 2.65
C ARG A 122 -7.51 10.50 3.54
N LEU A 123 -6.26 10.97 3.56
CA LEU A 123 -5.87 12.13 4.35
C LEU A 123 -6.54 13.41 3.84
N THR A 124 -6.60 13.59 2.52
CA THR A 124 -7.29 14.71 1.88
C THR A 124 -8.79 14.71 2.22
N ASP A 125 -9.46 13.55 2.16
CA ASP A 125 -10.88 13.43 2.54
C ASP A 125 -11.12 13.76 4.02
N ILE A 126 -10.24 13.29 4.91
CA ILE A 126 -10.30 13.65 6.34
C ILE A 126 -10.13 15.17 6.51
N LEU A 127 -9.15 15.78 5.83
CA LEU A 127 -8.92 17.22 5.89
C LEU A 127 -10.18 18.00 5.46
N TYR A 128 -10.75 17.67 4.30
CA TYR A 128 -11.95 18.34 3.81
C TYR A 128 -13.12 18.19 4.77
N LYS A 129 -13.36 17.00 5.32
CA LYS A 129 -14.41 16.76 6.31
C LYS A 129 -14.20 17.56 7.60
N GLN A 130 -12.96 17.70 8.06
CA GLN A 130 -12.67 18.52 9.24
C GLN A 130 -12.91 20.01 8.97
N VAL A 131 -12.50 20.50 7.80
CA VAL A 131 -12.73 21.88 7.37
C VAL A 131 -14.23 22.16 7.21
N GLU A 132 -14.98 21.25 6.61
CA GLU A 132 -16.44 21.37 6.46
C GLU A 132 -17.15 21.41 7.82
N ARG A 133 -16.79 20.51 8.75
CA ARG A 133 -17.31 20.53 10.13
C ARG A 133 -17.01 21.86 10.82
N PHE A 134 -15.82 22.40 10.58
CA PHE A 134 -15.42 23.67 11.14
C PHE A 134 -16.28 24.83 10.61
N TYR A 135 -16.46 24.93 9.29
CA TYR A 135 -17.34 25.94 8.71
C TYR A 135 -18.79 25.77 9.12
N SER A 136 -19.30 24.54 9.19
CA SER A 136 -20.64 24.26 9.70
C SER A 136 -20.81 24.72 11.14
N ASN A 137 -19.79 24.57 11.98
CA ASN A 137 -19.82 25.10 13.36
C ASN A 137 -19.83 26.64 13.39
N ILE A 138 -19.16 27.30 12.44
CA ILE A 138 -19.23 28.76 12.29
C ILE A 138 -20.63 29.16 11.83
N ASP A 139 -21.19 28.51 10.82
CA ASP A 139 -22.50 28.84 10.26
C ASP A 139 -23.63 28.70 11.29
N ASN A 140 -23.55 27.67 12.13
CA ASN A 140 -24.50 27.40 13.21
C ASN A 140 -24.24 28.25 14.47
N LEU A 141 -23.25 29.14 14.45
CA LEU A 141 -22.97 30.03 15.58
C LEU A 141 -24.05 31.10 15.64
N GLU A 142 -24.80 31.15 16.73
CA GLU A 142 -25.78 32.20 17.00
C GLU A 142 -25.35 33.00 18.24
N TYR A 143 -25.55 34.32 18.16
CA TYR A 143 -25.15 35.26 19.20
C TYR A 143 -26.19 36.36 19.34
N GLU A 144 -26.78 36.49 20.52
CA GLU A 144 -27.71 37.58 20.84
C GLU A 144 -27.00 38.66 21.66
N HIS A 145 -27.06 39.91 21.20
CA HIS A 145 -26.52 41.07 21.90
C HIS A 145 -27.45 42.26 21.80
N ASN A 146 -27.89 42.79 22.94
CA ASN A 146 -28.81 43.95 22.99
C ASN A 146 -30.04 43.75 22.08
N ALA A 147 -30.66 42.56 22.14
CA ALA A 147 -31.77 42.13 21.29
C ALA A 147 -31.46 41.97 19.78
N LEU A 148 -30.18 42.04 19.38
CA LEU A 148 -29.73 41.72 18.02
C LEU A 148 -29.20 40.30 17.97
N ILE A 149 -29.81 39.44 17.14
CA ILE A 149 -29.29 38.09 16.86
C ILE A 149 -28.35 38.17 15.66
N LEU A 150 -27.06 37.98 15.91
CA LEU A 150 -26.01 37.75 14.93
C LEU A 150 -25.86 36.25 14.72
N THR A 151 -25.67 35.82 13.47
CA THR A 151 -25.47 34.41 13.14
C THR A 151 -24.26 34.23 12.22
N GLY A 152 -23.74 33.01 12.17
CA GLY A 152 -22.71 32.62 11.22
C GLY A 152 -21.40 33.41 11.36
N GLU A 153 -20.87 33.82 10.22
CA GLU A 153 -19.67 34.64 10.12
C GLU A 153 -19.78 35.99 10.85
N LYS A 154 -20.98 36.60 10.91
CA LYS A 154 -21.17 37.88 11.61
C LYS A 154 -21.04 37.72 13.11
N ALA A 155 -21.62 36.65 13.66
CA ALA A 155 -21.40 36.28 15.05
C ALA A 155 -19.91 36.03 15.29
N HIS A 156 -19.28 35.21 14.46
CA HIS A 156 -17.84 34.90 14.59
C HIS A 156 -16.95 36.16 14.58
N ASN A 157 -17.13 37.05 13.61
CA ASN A 157 -16.35 38.28 13.48
C ASN A 157 -16.57 39.21 14.67
N TYR A 158 -17.83 39.36 15.12
CA TYR A 158 -18.15 40.18 16.28
C TYR A 158 -17.43 39.67 17.53
N ILE A 159 -17.46 38.35 17.74
CA ILE A 159 -16.76 37.67 18.83
C ILE A 159 -15.25 37.88 18.75
N VAL A 160 -14.64 37.65 17.59
CA VAL A 160 -13.18 37.78 17.38
C VAL A 160 -12.69 39.22 17.61
N ILE A 161 -13.46 40.21 17.15
CA ILE A 161 -13.15 41.63 17.32
C ILE A 161 -13.30 42.02 18.80
N GLY A 162 -14.38 41.60 19.47
CA GLY A 162 -14.57 41.83 20.90
C GLY A 162 -13.39 41.32 21.73
N PHE A 163 -12.98 40.07 21.49
CA PHE A 163 -11.78 39.49 22.13
C PHE A 163 -10.51 40.27 21.84
N SER A 164 -10.35 40.78 20.62
CA SER A 164 -9.19 41.59 20.23
C SER A 164 -9.02 42.86 21.04
N GLN A 165 -10.14 43.54 21.28
CA GLN A 165 -10.15 44.80 22.00
C GLN A 165 -9.86 44.56 23.48
N ILE A 166 -10.44 43.50 24.03
CA ILE A 166 -10.24 43.07 25.41
C ILE A 166 -8.78 42.66 25.64
N SER A 167 -8.20 41.81 24.78
CA SER A 167 -6.81 41.36 24.93
C SER A 167 -5.81 42.51 24.82
N LEU A 168 -6.08 43.51 23.96
CA LEU A 168 -5.27 44.73 23.86
C LEU A 168 -5.36 45.60 25.12
N GLN A 169 -6.56 45.75 25.71
CA GLN A 169 -6.75 46.49 26.98
C GLN A 169 -6.04 45.78 28.14
N ALA A 170 -6.15 44.45 28.20
CA ALA A 170 -5.48 43.60 29.17
C ALA A 170 -3.95 43.74 29.09
N ARG A 171 -3.39 43.63 27.87
CA ARG A 171 -1.95 43.77 27.61
C ARG A 171 -1.41 45.14 28.03
N ASN A 172 -2.18 46.19 27.81
CA ASN A 172 -1.77 47.56 28.13
C ASN A 172 -2.01 47.94 29.60
N LYS A 173 -2.48 47.02 30.45
CA LYS A 173 -2.87 47.27 31.85
C LYS A 173 -3.84 48.44 32.02
N THR A 174 -4.63 48.74 30.98
CA THR A 174 -5.63 49.81 30.98
C THR A 174 -7.04 49.26 31.23
N VAL A 175 -7.13 48.04 31.77
CA VAL A 175 -8.41 47.42 32.12
C VAL A 175 -9.04 48.24 33.24
N THR A 176 -10.03 49.05 32.87
CA THR A 176 -10.85 49.74 33.86
C THR A 176 -11.81 48.74 34.51
N LYS A 177 -12.34 49.07 35.68
CA LYS A 177 -13.40 48.28 36.31
C LYS A 177 -14.59 48.08 35.36
N GLU A 178 -14.95 49.10 34.59
CA GLU A 178 -16.02 49.04 33.58
C GLU A 178 -15.64 48.14 32.41
N SER A 179 -14.37 48.13 32.00
CA SER A 179 -13.83 47.16 31.03
C SER A 179 -13.93 45.73 31.57
N ALA A 180 -13.57 45.51 32.83
CA ALA A 180 -13.68 44.20 33.49
C ALA A 180 -15.12 43.73 33.62
N GLU A 181 -16.06 44.61 33.98
CA GLU A 181 -17.49 44.30 34.04
C GLU A 181 -18.06 43.97 32.66
N ARG A 182 -17.68 44.70 31.61
CA ARG A 182 -18.05 44.35 30.22
C ARG A 182 -17.43 43.03 29.79
N ILE A 183 -16.18 42.74 30.17
CA ILE A 183 -15.54 41.45 29.91
C ILE A 183 -16.34 40.33 30.57
N LEU A 184 -16.74 40.50 31.82
CA LEU A 184 -17.53 39.52 32.57
C LEU A 184 -18.95 39.37 32.03
N GLU A 185 -19.58 40.45 31.57
CA GLU A 185 -20.88 40.42 30.90
C GLU A 185 -20.80 39.70 29.55
N TYR A 186 -19.73 39.98 28.78
CA TYR A 186 -19.38 39.21 27.60
C TYR A 186 -19.25 37.74 27.97
N PHE A 187 -18.29 37.33 28.81
CA PHE A 187 -18.08 35.92 29.18
C PHE A 187 -19.29 35.24 29.84
N GLY A 188 -20.15 35.96 30.56
CA GLY A 188 -21.36 35.42 31.20
C GLY A 188 -22.47 35.09 30.21
N THR A 189 -22.72 35.94 29.22
CA THR A 189 -23.70 35.68 28.14
C THR A 189 -23.16 34.75 27.05
N PHE A 190 -21.84 34.80 26.86
CA PHE A 190 -21.10 34.11 25.81
C PHE A 190 -20.56 32.74 26.23
N GLY A 191 -20.48 32.49 27.54
CA GLY A 191 -19.71 31.42 28.14
C GLY A 191 -20.01 30.08 27.51
N LEU A 192 -21.30 29.74 27.34
CA LEU A 192 -21.69 28.46 26.78
C LEU A 192 -21.37 28.34 25.27
N SER A 193 -21.77 29.32 24.45
CA SER A 193 -21.62 29.24 22.99
C SER A 193 -20.15 29.28 22.56
N LEU A 194 -19.34 30.14 23.19
CA LEU A 194 -17.90 30.15 22.92
C LEU A 194 -17.23 28.90 23.47
N TRP A 195 -17.66 28.40 24.63
CA TRP A 195 -17.12 27.16 25.17
C TRP A 195 -17.39 25.98 24.23
N ILE A 196 -18.63 25.83 23.74
CA ILE A 196 -18.99 24.82 22.73
C ILE A 196 -18.13 25.00 21.47
N TYR A 197 -18.01 26.23 20.97
CA TYR A 197 -17.20 26.53 19.78
C TYR A 197 -15.72 26.19 19.98
N SER A 198 -15.15 26.56 21.13
CA SER A 198 -13.74 26.35 21.47
C SER A 198 -13.43 24.87 21.68
N ILE A 199 -14.32 24.12 22.35
CA ILE A 199 -14.23 22.66 22.45
C ILE A 199 -14.27 22.04 21.07
N ASN A 200 -15.25 22.39 20.24
CA ASN A 200 -15.39 21.80 18.91
C ASN A 200 -14.16 22.10 18.03
N ALA A 201 -13.68 23.33 18.02
CA ALA A 201 -12.46 23.72 17.30
C ALA A 201 -11.22 22.98 17.82
N PHE A 202 -11.11 22.82 19.13
CA PHE A 202 -10.03 22.08 19.77
C PHE A 202 -10.08 20.59 19.44
N THR A 203 -11.26 19.94 19.54
CA THR A 203 -11.47 18.54 19.19
C THR A 203 -11.16 18.28 17.72
N ILE A 204 -11.53 19.20 16.82
CA ILE A 204 -11.17 19.13 15.39
C ILE A 204 -9.64 19.19 15.22
N CYS A 205 -8.97 20.12 15.89
CA CYS A 205 -7.51 20.23 15.84
C CYS A 205 -6.81 19.00 16.40
N GLN A 206 -7.27 18.47 17.54
CA GLN A 206 -6.73 17.26 18.17
C GLN A 206 -6.91 16.02 17.31
N THR A 207 -8.12 15.85 16.76
CA THR A 207 -8.43 14.72 15.88
C THR A 207 -7.56 14.76 14.63
N PHE A 208 -7.45 15.93 13.99
CA PHE A 208 -6.59 16.11 12.84
C PHE A 208 -5.12 15.85 13.18
N TYR A 209 -4.64 16.41 14.30
CA TYR A 209 -3.27 16.22 14.76
C TYR A 209 -2.96 14.72 14.97
N SER A 210 -3.84 14.01 15.69
CA SER A 210 -3.70 12.58 15.94
C SER A 210 -3.68 11.76 14.65
N VAL A 211 -4.53 12.10 13.67
CA VAL A 211 -4.55 11.42 12.37
C VAL A 211 -3.26 11.63 11.59
N VAL A 212 -2.74 12.86 11.55
CA VAL A 212 -1.50 13.17 10.83
C VAL A 212 -0.30 12.54 11.55
N GLU A 213 -0.24 12.60 12.87
CA GLU A 213 0.89 12.06 13.63
C GLU A 213 0.98 10.53 13.52
N ASN A 214 -0.16 9.85 13.55
CA ASN A 214 -0.23 8.39 13.39
C ASN A 214 -0.17 7.93 11.91
N SER A 215 -0.05 8.85 10.97
CA SER A 215 0.11 8.51 9.55
C SER A 215 1.55 8.06 9.23
N LYS A 216 1.72 7.32 8.13
CA LYS A 216 3.02 6.86 7.64
C LYS A 216 3.78 7.91 6.82
N LEU A 217 3.31 9.15 6.83
CA LEU A 217 3.92 10.26 6.10
C LEU A 217 5.32 10.56 6.62
N SER A 218 6.16 11.06 5.72
CA SER A 218 7.45 11.63 6.11
C SER A 218 7.27 12.85 7.01
N PRO A 219 8.28 13.21 7.85
CA PRO A 219 8.21 14.39 8.69
C PRO A 219 7.90 15.69 7.91
N ASP A 220 8.43 15.83 6.69
CA ASP A 220 8.21 16.99 5.83
C ASP A 220 6.75 17.05 5.34
N GLU A 221 6.20 15.92 4.87
CA GLU A 221 4.79 15.82 4.45
C GLU A 221 3.83 16.08 5.61
N LYS A 222 4.14 15.57 6.82
CA LYS A 222 3.36 15.86 8.03
C LYS A 222 3.37 17.37 8.32
N ASN A 223 4.54 18.01 8.27
CA ASN A 223 4.68 19.44 8.50
C ASN A 223 3.91 20.27 7.47
N GLU A 224 3.98 19.91 6.18
CA GLU A 224 3.25 20.58 5.11
C GLU A 224 1.73 20.49 5.32
N ILE A 225 1.20 19.28 5.56
CA ILE A 225 -0.23 19.05 5.78
C ILE A 225 -0.71 19.79 7.04
N MET A 226 0.07 19.75 8.12
CA MET A 226 -0.21 20.54 9.32
C MET A 226 -0.23 22.03 9.01
N SER A 227 0.73 22.54 8.22
CA SER A 227 0.79 23.96 7.85
C SER A 227 -0.42 24.38 7.02
N LEU A 228 -0.88 23.55 6.08
CA LEU A 228 -2.06 23.81 5.25
C LEU A 228 -3.34 23.79 6.09
N PHE A 229 -3.48 22.83 7.00
CA PHE A 229 -4.59 22.78 7.95
C PHE A 229 -4.60 23.98 8.89
N TYR A 230 -3.44 24.35 9.43
CA TYR A 230 -3.30 25.54 10.25
C TYR A 230 -3.44 26.83 9.46
N LEU A 231 -3.17 26.86 8.16
CA LEU A 231 -3.45 28.02 7.32
C LEU A 231 -4.95 28.16 7.09
N SER A 232 -5.64 27.04 6.83
CA SER A 232 -7.09 27.00 6.63
C SER A 232 -7.89 27.27 7.91
N ILE A 233 -7.36 26.94 9.09
CA ILE A 233 -7.95 27.25 10.42
C ILE A 233 -7.28 28.50 11.06
N GLY A 234 -6.25 29.06 10.42
CA GLY A 234 -5.26 29.96 11.04
C GLY A 234 -5.79 31.28 11.53
N THR A 235 -6.86 31.78 10.92
CA THR A 235 -7.57 32.97 11.39
C THR A 235 -8.31 32.73 12.69
N VAL A 236 -8.68 31.49 13.02
CA VAL A 236 -9.42 31.18 14.24
C VAL A 236 -8.49 30.73 15.36
N LYS A 237 -7.52 29.85 15.09
CA LYS A 237 -6.63 29.34 16.14
C LYS A 237 -5.75 30.44 16.72
N THR A 238 -5.05 31.17 15.86
CA THR A 238 -4.01 32.13 16.27
C THR A 238 -4.62 33.39 16.88
N THR A 239 -5.87 33.68 16.53
CA THR A 239 -6.54 34.89 16.94
C THR A 239 -7.40 34.64 18.16
N LEU A 240 -8.23 33.59 18.19
CA LEU A 240 -9.12 33.37 19.32
C LEU A 240 -8.36 32.83 20.54
N PHE A 241 -7.57 31.76 20.41
CA PHE A 241 -6.92 31.12 21.55
C PHE A 241 -5.85 31.99 22.19
N ASN A 242 -4.95 32.58 21.40
CA ASN A 242 -3.93 33.48 21.95
C ASN A 242 -4.58 34.70 22.63
N ARG A 243 -5.71 35.21 22.10
CA ARG A 243 -6.40 36.36 22.72
C ARG A 243 -7.15 35.97 23.98
N VAL A 244 -7.75 34.77 24.05
CA VAL A 244 -8.35 34.22 25.27
C VAL A 244 -7.29 34.06 26.35
N GLU A 245 -6.16 33.42 26.02
CA GLU A 245 -5.02 33.22 26.93
C GLU A 245 -4.46 34.56 27.45
N GLU A 246 -4.20 35.51 26.55
CA GLU A 246 -3.74 36.86 26.92
C GLU A 246 -4.74 37.61 27.80
N THR A 247 -6.04 37.43 27.54
CA THR A 247 -7.11 38.05 28.35
C THR A 247 -7.14 37.45 29.76
N VAL A 248 -7.08 36.12 29.88
CA VAL A 248 -7.05 35.43 31.18
C VAL A 248 -5.83 35.86 31.98
N ASN A 249 -4.64 35.82 31.38
CA ASN A 249 -3.39 36.21 32.04
C ASN A 249 -3.41 37.69 32.48
N GLY A 250 -3.99 38.57 31.66
CA GLY A 250 -4.11 39.99 32.00
C GLY A 250 -5.13 40.27 33.11
N LEU A 251 -6.23 39.50 33.19
CA LEU A 251 -7.20 39.56 34.27
C LEU A 251 -6.61 39.05 35.60
N GLU A 252 -5.86 37.95 35.56
CA GLU A 252 -5.13 37.43 36.74
C GLU A 252 -4.09 38.44 37.24
N ALA A 253 -3.34 39.06 36.33
CA ALA A 253 -2.37 40.11 36.67
C ALA A 253 -3.01 41.39 37.23
N ALA A 254 -4.31 41.60 37.00
CA ALA A 254 -5.10 42.70 37.55
C ALA A 254 -5.79 42.33 38.88
N GLU A 255 -5.48 41.16 39.47
CA GLU A 255 -6.10 40.62 40.69
C GLU A 255 -7.64 40.49 40.61
N ILE A 256 -8.18 40.35 39.39
CA ILE A 256 -9.61 40.12 39.20
C ILE A 256 -9.90 38.64 39.46
N ASP A 257 -10.76 38.36 40.44
CA ASP A 257 -11.13 37.00 40.83
C ASP A 257 -11.96 36.29 39.74
N LEU A 258 -11.26 35.63 38.81
CA LEU A 258 -11.87 34.82 37.75
C LEU A 258 -12.72 33.66 38.31
N SER A 259 -12.41 33.16 39.51
CA SER A 259 -13.06 31.96 40.07
C SER A 259 -14.52 32.18 40.47
N LYS A 260 -14.90 33.44 40.73
CA LYS A 260 -16.28 33.83 41.03
C LYS A 260 -17.13 34.08 39.79
N THR A 261 -16.53 34.16 38.61
CA THR A 261 -17.20 34.78 37.45
C THR A 261 -17.08 34.02 36.13
N LEU A 262 -16.00 33.25 35.92
CA LEU A 262 -15.95 32.29 34.81
C LEU A 262 -16.42 30.92 35.29
N ALA A 263 -17.34 30.31 34.54
CA ALA A 263 -17.75 28.93 34.77
C ALA A 263 -16.49 28.04 34.80
N HIS A 264 -16.37 27.20 35.84
CA HIS A 264 -15.22 26.32 36.15
C HIS A 264 -14.61 25.67 34.89
N SER A 265 -15.46 25.22 33.97
CA SER A 265 -15.08 24.58 32.70
C SER A 265 -14.22 25.43 31.74
N THR A 266 -14.25 26.75 31.83
CA THR A 266 -13.47 27.63 30.94
C THR A 266 -12.02 27.74 31.41
N LYS A 267 -11.81 27.68 32.74
CA LYS A 267 -10.49 27.70 33.36
C LYS A 267 -9.73 26.40 33.08
N ASP A 268 -10.41 25.27 33.22
CA ASP A 268 -9.85 23.94 32.96
C ASP A 268 -9.41 23.79 31.49
N ILE A 269 -10.20 24.32 30.55
CA ILE A 269 -9.88 24.27 29.12
C ILE A 269 -8.70 25.17 28.76
N CYS A 270 -8.62 26.39 29.31
CA CYS A 270 -7.45 27.23 29.12
C CYS A 270 -6.19 26.52 29.63
N HIS A 271 -6.29 25.83 30.77
CA HIS A 271 -5.19 25.05 31.33
C HIS A 271 -4.79 23.87 30.40
N ASP A 272 -5.75 23.09 29.92
CA ASP A 272 -5.48 21.96 29.00
C ASP A 272 -4.84 22.42 27.67
N ILE A 273 -5.26 23.57 27.16
CA ILE A 273 -4.71 24.17 25.93
C ILE A 273 -3.27 24.64 26.14
N ILE A 274 -3.00 25.28 27.29
CA ILE A 274 -1.64 25.72 27.67
C ILE A 274 -0.72 24.51 27.83
N GLU A 275 -1.19 23.44 28.47
CA GLU A 275 -0.41 22.22 28.69
C GLU A 275 -0.03 21.52 27.36
N LEU A 276 -0.95 21.50 26.40
CA LEU A 276 -0.69 20.96 25.06
C LEU A 276 0.27 21.81 24.23
N ARG A 277 0.32 23.12 24.47
CA ARG A 277 1.32 23.99 23.85
C ARG A 277 2.71 23.70 24.42
N ALA A 278 2.82 23.48 25.73
CA ALA A 278 4.09 23.14 26.37
C ALA A 278 4.70 21.85 25.80
N ARG A 279 3.88 20.80 25.62
CA ARG A 279 4.30 19.52 25.01
C ARG A 279 4.75 19.62 23.54
N ARG A 280 4.53 20.75 22.86
CA ARG A 280 4.96 20.98 21.46
C ARG A 280 6.38 21.56 21.38
N TYR A 281 6.89 22.13 22.47
CA TYR A 281 8.21 22.78 22.52
C TYR A 281 9.25 21.94 23.28
N GLU A 282 8.88 20.75 23.74
CA GLU A 282 9.77 19.69 24.23
C GLU A 282 10.05 18.67 23.12
#